data_AF-A0A1X2ENA2-F1
#
_entry.id   AF-A0A1X2ENA2-F1
#
_cell.length_a   1.000
_cell.length_b   1.000
_cell.length_c   1.000
_cell.angle_alpha   90.00
_cell.angle_beta   90.00
_cell.angle_gamma   90.00
#
_symmetry.space_group_name_H-M   'P 1'
#
loop_
_entity.id
_entity.type
_entity.pdbx_description
1 polymer ?
#
loop_
_entity_poly.entity_id
_entity_poly.type
_entity_poly.pdbx_seq_one_letter_code
_entity_poly.pdbx_strand_id
1 'polypeptide(L)'
;MTEPGQAPTLVALLGVAVLFGTDMFCAVVLRPALARLDDPALTATAGYLHLYGDRRMPFFGVLGAAGAAISAVAAVLAGHPLRAVTAGIAVTLMAVWLLLYLRVSAPINRALTAAATGSGPAVAPRRLQADWDRIIYPRALLQGLALVALCLTLTQ
;
A
#
# COMPACT_ATOMS: atom_id res chain seq x y z
N MET A 1 -24.62 -19.91 4.57
CA MET A 1 -24.54 -18.62 5.29
C MET A 1 -23.06 -18.35 5.50
N THR A 2 -22.54 -17.21 5.05
CA THR A 2 -21.13 -16.86 5.31
C THR A 2 -20.94 -16.63 6.80
N GLU A 3 -19.96 -17.27 7.41
CA GLU A 3 -19.60 -17.02 8.80
C GLU A 3 -19.34 -15.51 9.02
N PRO A 4 -19.73 -14.91 10.15
CA PRO A 4 -19.66 -13.46 10.36
C PRO A 4 -18.27 -12.83 10.12
N GLY A 5 -17.19 -13.61 10.18
CA GLY A 5 -15.81 -13.15 9.86
C GLY A 5 -15.42 -13.19 8.36
N GLN A 6 -16.19 -13.84 7.49
CA GLN A 6 -15.81 -14.03 6.08
C GLN A 6 -16.00 -12.75 5.25
N ALA A 7 -17.13 -12.06 5.41
CA ALA A 7 -17.40 -10.80 4.71
C ALA A 7 -16.32 -9.71 4.95
N PRO A 8 -15.94 -9.39 6.20
CA PRO A 8 -14.89 -8.39 6.44
C PRO A 8 -13.51 -8.85 5.93
N THR A 9 -13.21 -10.15 5.97
CA THR A 9 -11.98 -10.70 5.40
C THR A 9 -11.93 -10.53 3.89
N LEU A 10 -13.05 -10.75 3.18
CA LEU A 10 -13.13 -10.52 1.74
C LEU A 10 -12.94 -9.04 1.38
N VAL A 11 -13.56 -8.12 2.13
CA VAL A 11 -13.34 -6.68 1.97
C VAL A 11 -11.87 -6.31 2.17
N ALA A 12 -11.25 -6.87 3.22
CA ALA A 12 -9.83 -6.66 3.48
C ALA A 12 -8.97 -7.15 2.31
N LEU A 13 -9.26 -8.35 1.81
CA LEU A 13 -8.52 -9.00 0.72
C LEU A 13 -8.59 -8.17 -0.56
N LEU A 14 -9.76 -7.63 -0.91
CA LEU A 14 -9.92 -6.75 -2.07
C LEU A 14 -9.11 -5.45 -1.92
N GLY A 15 -9.15 -4.80 -0.75
CA GLY A 15 -8.36 -3.61 -0.48
C GLY A 15 -6.86 -3.86 -0.58
N VAL A 16 -6.38 -4.90 0.10
CA VAL A 16 -4.96 -5.31 0.10
C VAL A 16 -4.50 -5.76 -1.28
N ALA A 17 -5.33 -6.48 -2.04
CA ALA A 17 -4.99 -6.91 -3.40
C ALA A 17 -4.74 -5.72 -4.34
N VAL A 18 -5.55 -4.66 -4.23
CA VAL A 18 -5.33 -3.41 -5.00
C VAL A 18 -4.01 -2.75 -4.61
N LEU A 19 -3.69 -2.67 -3.31
CA LEU A 19 -2.41 -2.13 -2.83
C LEU A 19 -1.22 -2.96 -3.30
N PHE A 20 -1.28 -4.28 -3.13
CA PHE A 20 -0.25 -5.20 -3.58
C PHE A 20 -0.01 -5.10 -5.09
N GLY A 21 -1.08 -5.13 -5.89
CA GLY A 21 -0.98 -4.99 -7.34
C GLY A 21 -0.37 -3.65 -7.76
N THR A 22 -0.73 -2.57 -7.07
CA THR A 22 -0.15 -1.24 -7.32
C THR A 22 1.34 -1.20 -6.98
N ASP A 23 1.73 -1.72 -5.83
CA ASP A 23 3.13 -1.72 -5.40
C ASP A 23 3.98 -2.63 -6.32
N MET A 24 3.43 -3.78 -6.75
CA MET A 24 4.06 -4.66 -7.73
C MET A 24 4.20 -4.00 -9.10
N PHE A 25 3.15 -3.35 -9.61
CA PHE A 25 3.22 -2.59 -10.86
C PHE A 25 4.31 -1.52 -10.77
N CYS A 26 4.37 -0.80 -9.65
CA CYS A 26 5.38 0.21 -9.42
C CYS A 26 6.80 -0.38 -9.43
N ALA A 27 7.00 -1.49 -8.73
CA ALA A 27 8.29 -2.15 -8.59
C ALA A 27 8.81 -2.76 -9.91
N VAL A 28 7.92 -3.36 -10.70
CA VAL A 28 8.27 -4.19 -11.87
C VAL A 28 8.17 -3.43 -13.18
N VAL A 29 7.18 -2.55 -13.33
CA VAL A 29 6.88 -1.88 -14.61
C VAL A 29 7.22 -0.39 -14.55
N LEU A 30 6.69 0.32 -13.55
CA LEU A 30 6.81 1.78 -13.51
C LEU A 30 8.25 2.22 -13.31
N ARG A 31 8.97 1.61 -12.36
CA ARG A 31 10.36 1.95 -12.05
C ARG A 31 11.29 1.91 -13.28
N PRO A 32 11.40 0.82 -14.05
CA PRO A 32 12.24 0.81 -15.24
C PRO A 32 11.76 1.78 -16.33
N ALA A 33 10.46 2.07 -16.41
CA ALA A 33 9.95 3.07 -17.34
C ALA A 33 10.39 4.50 -16.94
N LEU A 34 10.23 4.87 -15.66
CA LEU A 34 10.64 6.17 -15.14
C LEU A 34 12.15 6.40 -15.24
N ALA A 35 12.96 5.34 -15.13
CA ALA A 35 14.42 5.41 -15.27
C ALA A 35 14.88 5.89 -16.66
N ARG A 36 14.03 5.80 -17.68
CA ARG A 36 14.32 6.22 -19.07
C ARG A 36 13.95 7.67 -19.35
N LEU A 37 13.24 8.34 -18.45
CA LEU A 37 12.79 9.71 -18.65
C LEU A 37 13.93 10.71 -18.40
N ASP A 38 13.88 11.84 -19.10
CA ASP A 38 14.64 13.03 -18.72
C ASP A 38 14.03 13.66 -17.46
N ASP A 39 14.74 14.64 -16.87
CA ASP A 39 14.34 15.20 -15.59
C ASP A 39 12.99 15.95 -15.63
N PRO A 40 12.67 16.74 -16.69
CA PRO A 40 11.34 17.34 -16.83
C PRO A 40 10.22 16.31 -16.95
N ALA A 41 10.37 15.29 -17.81
CA ALA A 41 9.34 14.27 -17.98
C ALA A 41 9.18 13.39 -16.74
N LEU A 42 10.29 13.06 -16.05
CA LEU A 42 10.27 12.36 -14.77
C LEU A 42 9.49 13.15 -13.72
N THR A 43 9.79 14.44 -13.58
CA THR A 43 9.14 15.32 -12.60
C THR A 43 7.63 15.36 -12.83
N ALA A 44 7.20 15.64 -14.06
CA ALA A 44 5.78 15.70 -14.40
C ALA A 44 5.09 14.35 -14.17
N THR A 45 5.66 13.27 -14.70
CA THR A 45 5.05 11.93 -14.65
C THR A 45 4.94 11.42 -13.22
N ALA A 46 6.05 11.40 -12.48
CA ALA A 46 6.07 10.92 -11.10
C ALA A 46 5.23 11.82 -10.18
N GLY A 47 5.34 13.14 -10.33
CA GLY A 47 4.57 14.08 -9.52
C GLY A 47 3.06 13.94 -9.69
N TYR A 48 2.56 13.82 -10.93
CA TYR A 48 1.12 13.60 -11.15
C TYR A 48 0.66 12.20 -10.74
N LEU A 49 1.48 11.16 -10.93
CA LEU A 49 1.18 9.83 -10.41
C LEU A 49 1.01 9.86 -8.88
N HIS A 50 1.90 10.55 -8.16
CA HIS A 50 1.80 10.70 -6.71
C HIS A 50 0.63 11.58 -6.29
N LEU A 51 0.34 12.68 -7.01
CA LEU A 51 -0.82 13.53 -6.73
C LEU A 51 -2.14 12.74 -6.74
N TYR A 52 -2.36 11.92 -7.75
CA TYR A 52 -3.57 11.10 -7.84
C TYR A 52 -3.50 9.87 -6.94
N GLY A 53 -2.32 9.26 -6.80
CA GLY A 53 -2.08 8.14 -5.89
C GLY A 53 -2.43 8.47 -4.45
N ASP A 54 -1.87 9.56 -3.91
CA ASP A 54 -2.10 9.99 -2.51
C ASP A 54 -3.57 10.35 -2.25
N ARG A 55 -4.33 10.76 -3.28
CA ARG A 55 -5.76 11.07 -3.15
C ARG A 55 -6.65 9.84 -3.23
N ARG A 56 -6.29 8.84 -4.01
CA ARG A 56 -7.18 7.70 -4.34
C ARG A 56 -6.85 6.43 -3.58
N MET A 57 -5.56 6.16 -3.35
CA MET A 57 -5.12 4.94 -2.70
C MET A 57 -5.51 4.81 -1.21
N PRO A 58 -5.68 5.89 -0.41
CA PRO A 58 -6.12 5.75 0.98
C PRO A 58 -7.45 5.01 1.13
N PHE A 59 -8.37 5.13 0.16
CA PHE A 59 -9.63 4.39 0.18
C PHE A 59 -9.40 2.88 0.29
N PHE A 60 -8.55 2.31 -0.56
CA PHE A 60 -8.24 0.88 -0.55
C PHE A 60 -7.46 0.46 0.70
N GLY A 61 -6.58 1.34 1.21
CA GLY A 61 -5.89 1.11 2.47
C GLY A 61 -6.82 1.04 3.68
N VAL A 62 -7.83 1.91 3.73
CA VAL A 62 -8.86 1.88 4.79
C VAL A 62 -9.69 0.61 4.69
N LEU A 63 -10.12 0.20 3.48
CA LEU A 63 -10.85 -1.06 3.30
C LEU A 63 -10.03 -2.27 3.76
N GLY A 64 -8.75 -2.33 3.37
CA GLY A 64 -7.81 -3.36 3.78
C GLY A 64 -7.65 -3.45 5.30
N ALA A 65 -7.32 -2.32 5.94
CA ALA A 65 -7.01 -2.27 7.36
C ALA A 65 -8.24 -2.48 8.24
N ALA A 66 -9.36 -1.79 7.93
CA ALA A 66 -10.59 -1.92 8.70
C ALA A 66 -11.20 -3.32 8.57
N GLY A 67 -11.22 -3.88 7.35
CA GLY A 67 -11.70 -5.25 7.13
C GLY A 67 -10.88 -6.28 7.91
N ALA A 68 -9.55 -6.17 7.88
CA ALA A 68 -8.66 -7.08 8.62
C ALA A 68 -8.85 -6.97 10.14
N ALA A 69 -9.00 -5.74 10.66
CA ALA A 69 -9.24 -5.50 12.08
C ALA A 69 -10.60 -6.06 12.54
N ILE A 70 -11.66 -5.83 11.77
CA ILE A 70 -13.01 -6.38 12.07
C ILE A 70 -12.97 -7.92 12.03
N SER A 71 -12.27 -8.50 11.04
CA SER A 71 -12.09 -9.96 10.95
C SER A 71 -11.37 -10.53 12.18
N ALA A 72 -10.27 -9.90 12.61
CA ALA A 72 -9.54 -10.32 13.80
C ALA A 72 -10.40 -10.26 15.06
N VAL A 73 -11.14 -9.17 15.28
CA VAL A 73 -12.04 -9.02 16.43
C VAL A 73 -13.17 -10.06 16.39
N ALA A 74 -13.79 -10.26 15.23
CA ALA A 74 -14.85 -11.27 15.08
C ALA A 74 -14.33 -12.69 15.39
N ALA A 75 -13.12 -13.03 14.94
CA ALA A 75 -12.51 -14.33 15.21
C ALA A 75 -12.20 -14.53 16.71
N VAL A 76 -11.75 -13.50 17.42
CA VAL A 76 -11.57 -13.54 18.88
C VAL A 76 -12.90 -13.79 19.58
N LEU A 77 -13.95 -13.03 19.23
CA LEU A 77 -15.28 -13.16 19.84
C LEU A 77 -15.93 -14.51 19.58
N ALA A 78 -15.65 -15.12 18.43
CA ALA A 78 -16.14 -16.44 18.04
C ALA A 78 -15.26 -17.60 18.57
N GLY A 79 -14.15 -17.34 19.26
CA GLY A 79 -13.29 -18.39 19.80
C GLY A 79 -12.47 -19.14 18.74
N HIS A 80 -12.14 -18.50 17.62
CA HIS A 80 -11.31 -19.08 16.56
C HIS A 80 -9.87 -18.53 16.63
N PRO A 81 -8.99 -19.12 17.46
CA PRO A 81 -7.68 -18.54 17.75
C PRO A 81 -6.78 -18.45 16.51
N LEU A 82 -6.82 -19.46 15.63
CA LEU A 82 -5.97 -19.46 14.45
C LEU A 82 -6.39 -18.37 13.43
N ARG A 83 -7.71 -18.21 13.19
CA ARG A 83 -8.26 -17.10 12.39
C ARG A 83 -7.89 -15.73 12.99
N ALA A 84 -7.97 -15.60 14.30
CA ALA A 84 -7.62 -14.36 14.99
C ALA A 84 -6.14 -14.01 14.82
N VAL A 85 -5.25 -14.99 14.92
CA VAL A 85 -3.80 -14.81 14.71
C VAL A 85 -3.49 -14.41 13.27
N THR A 86 -4.02 -15.12 12.27
CA THR A 86 -3.74 -14.81 10.86
C THR A 86 -4.30 -13.44 10.45
N ALA A 87 -5.51 -13.08 10.90
CA ALA A 87 -6.07 -11.75 10.70
C ALA A 87 -5.26 -10.67 11.44
N GLY A 88 -4.82 -10.94 12.67
CA GLY A 88 -3.96 -10.05 13.44
C GLY A 88 -2.62 -9.77 12.76
N ILE A 89 -1.98 -10.80 12.17
CA ILE A 89 -0.76 -10.64 11.37
C ILE A 89 -1.00 -9.68 10.19
N ALA A 90 -2.12 -9.83 9.47
CA ALA A 90 -2.47 -8.93 8.38
C ALA A 90 -2.62 -7.47 8.86
N VAL A 91 -3.26 -7.25 10.01
CA VAL A 91 -3.37 -5.91 10.64
C VAL A 91 -1.99 -5.33 10.96
N THR A 92 -1.10 -6.12 11.57
CA THR A 92 0.27 -5.66 11.90
C THR A 92 1.05 -5.30 10.64
N LEU A 93 1.00 -6.14 9.60
CA LEU A 93 1.69 -5.87 8.34
C LEU A 93 1.17 -4.60 7.66
N MET A 94 -0.15 -4.39 7.67
CA MET A 94 -0.79 -3.16 7.17
C MET A 94 -0.34 -1.92 7.95
N ALA A 95 -0.22 -2.02 9.28
CA ALA A 95 0.25 -0.93 10.12
C ALA A 95 1.72 -0.57 9.82
N VAL A 96 2.58 -1.57 9.65
CA VAL A 96 3.99 -1.35 9.26
C VAL A 96 4.06 -0.72 7.87
N TRP A 97 3.29 -1.22 6.90
CA TRP A 97 3.22 -0.63 5.56
C TRP A 97 2.77 0.83 5.60
N LEU A 98 1.75 1.15 6.41
CA LEU A 98 1.26 2.52 6.58
C LEU A 98 2.32 3.42 7.19
N LEU A 99 3.10 2.92 8.16
CA LEU A 99 4.21 3.65 8.74
C LEU A 99 5.30 3.96 7.71
N LEU A 100 5.66 3.00 6.85
CA LEU A 100 6.59 3.24 5.74
C LEU A 100 6.06 4.30 4.78
N TYR A 101 4.76 4.25 4.46
CA TYR A 101 4.13 5.29 3.64
C TYR A 101 4.23 6.66 4.30
N LEU A 102 3.79 6.81 5.55
CA LEU A 102 3.75 8.11 6.23
C LEU A 102 5.12 8.72 6.45
N ARG A 103 6.13 7.89 6.75
CA ARG A 103 7.49 8.34 7.11
C ARG A 103 8.41 8.51 5.91
N VAL A 104 8.22 7.75 4.84
CA VAL A 104 9.14 7.71 3.69
C VAL A 104 8.44 8.14 2.41
N SER A 105 7.39 7.44 1.99
CA SER A 105 6.76 7.69 0.68
C SER A 105 6.04 9.04 0.63
N ALA A 106 5.21 9.37 1.63
CA ALA A 106 4.39 10.58 1.60
C ALA A 106 5.21 11.88 1.55
N PRO A 107 6.33 12.04 2.28
CA PRO A 107 7.23 13.18 2.08
C PRO A 107 7.79 13.29 0.66
N ILE A 108 8.23 12.17 0.06
CA ILE A 108 8.77 12.15 -1.30
C ILE A 108 7.68 12.47 -2.32
N ASN A 109 6.51 11.85 -2.19
CA ASN A 109 5.33 12.06 -3.03
C ASN A 109 4.94 13.55 -3.06
N ARG A 110 4.91 14.21 -1.89
CA ARG A 110 4.64 15.65 -1.78
C ARG A 110 5.70 16.51 -2.47
N ALA A 111 6.98 16.18 -2.33
CA ALA A 111 8.05 16.92 -2.98
C ALA A 111 7.99 16.81 -4.51
N LEU A 112 7.79 15.60 -5.05
CA LEU A 112 7.62 15.37 -6.49
C LEU A 112 6.34 16.03 -7.02
N THR A 113 5.25 15.97 -6.26
CA THR A 113 3.99 16.65 -6.60
C THR A 113 4.20 18.16 -6.69
N ALA A 114 4.81 18.77 -5.68
CA ALA A 114 5.04 20.22 -5.64
C ALA A 114 5.94 20.70 -6.78
N ALA A 115 6.95 19.89 -7.15
CA ALA A 115 7.79 20.16 -8.30
C ALA A 115 7.02 20.09 -9.62
N ALA A 116 6.14 19.09 -9.79
CA ALA A 116 5.31 18.95 -10.99
C ALA A 116 4.25 20.05 -11.12
N THR A 117 3.70 20.54 -10.01
CA THR A 117 2.69 21.60 -10.01
C THR A 117 3.27 23.01 -9.95
N GLY A 118 4.60 23.17 -9.96
CA GLY A 118 5.27 24.46 -9.89
C GLY A 118 5.07 25.21 -8.58
N SER A 119 4.69 24.52 -7.51
CA SER A 119 4.32 25.10 -6.21
C SER A 119 5.37 24.86 -5.11
N GLY A 120 6.54 24.32 -5.46
CA GLY A 120 7.59 23.92 -4.52
C GLY A 120 8.98 24.40 -4.92
N PRO A 121 9.98 24.24 -4.03
CA PRO A 121 11.37 24.57 -4.34
C PRO A 121 11.93 23.67 -5.45
N ALA A 122 13.06 24.08 -6.03
CA ALA A 122 13.80 23.21 -6.94
C ALA A 122 14.21 21.91 -6.22
N VAL A 123 13.95 20.76 -6.86
CA VAL A 123 14.29 19.43 -6.35
C VAL A 123 15.21 18.70 -7.33
N ALA A 124 15.93 17.70 -6.85
CA ALA A 124 16.65 16.75 -7.70
C ALA A 124 15.74 15.52 -7.96
N PRO A 125 14.97 15.49 -9.06
CA PRO A 125 13.91 14.49 -9.26
C PRO A 125 14.46 13.06 -9.30
N ARG A 126 15.63 12.84 -9.91
CA ARG A 126 16.27 11.50 -9.93
C ARG A 126 16.61 10.98 -8.54
N ARG A 127 17.07 11.85 -7.64
CA ARG A 127 17.41 11.45 -6.27
C ARG A 127 16.15 11.06 -5.51
N LEU A 128 15.11 11.90 -5.58
CA LEU A 128 13.82 11.60 -4.94
C LEU A 128 13.19 10.33 -5.49
N GLN A 129 13.21 10.14 -6.81
CA GLN A 129 12.70 8.92 -7.44
C GLN A 129 13.50 7.69 -7.00
N ALA A 130 14.83 7.77 -6.93
CA ALA A 130 15.66 6.65 -6.47
C ALA A 130 15.37 6.28 -5.00
N ASP A 131 15.12 7.26 -4.14
CA ASP A 131 14.73 7.02 -2.74
C ASP A 131 13.32 6.39 -2.65
N TRP A 132 12.40 6.81 -3.52
CA TRP A 132 11.07 6.21 -3.63
C TRP A 132 11.12 4.76 -4.15
N ASP A 133 11.94 4.52 -5.16
CA ASP A 133 12.15 3.21 -5.78
C ASP A 133 12.75 2.20 -4.80
N ARG A 134 13.52 2.65 -3.79
CA ARG A 134 14.06 1.76 -2.75
C ARG A 134 12.97 1.24 -1.82
N ILE A 135 11.97 2.06 -1.50
CA ILE A 135 10.93 1.69 -0.53
C ILE A 135 9.80 0.86 -1.15
N ILE A 136 9.67 0.82 -2.48
CA ILE A 136 8.59 0.09 -3.15
C ILE A 136 8.65 -1.42 -2.92
N TYR A 137 9.85 -2.00 -2.87
CA TYR A 137 10.03 -3.44 -2.65
C TYR A 137 9.59 -3.89 -1.24
N PRO A 138 10.05 -3.24 -0.15
CA PRO A 138 9.50 -3.50 1.18
C PRO A 138 7.98 -3.34 1.25
N ARG A 139 7.43 -2.31 0.59
CA ARG A 139 5.98 -2.07 0.56
C ARG A 139 5.23 -3.21 -0.14
N ALA A 140 5.69 -3.64 -1.32
CA ALA A 140 5.13 -4.77 -2.04
C ALA A 140 5.21 -6.08 -1.25
N LEU A 141 6.34 -6.33 -0.58
CA LEU A 141 6.53 -7.53 0.26
C LEU A 141 5.53 -7.55 1.42
N LEU A 142 5.38 -6.44 2.15
CA LEU A 142 4.43 -6.34 3.28
C LEU A 142 2.99 -6.58 2.82
N GLN A 143 2.58 -6.01 1.69
CA GLN A 143 1.24 -6.23 1.13
C GLN A 143 1.04 -7.67 0.64
N GLY A 144 2.06 -8.28 0.03
CA GLY A 144 2.01 -9.68 -0.39
C GLY A 144 1.87 -10.63 0.80
N LEU A 145 2.62 -10.39 1.88
CA LEU A 145 2.49 -11.16 3.12
C LEU A 145 1.13 -10.94 3.79
N ALA A 146 0.60 -9.71 3.78
CA ALA A 146 -0.73 -9.42 4.29
C ALA A 146 -1.81 -10.15 3.48
N LEU A 147 -1.67 -10.20 2.16
CA LEU A 147 -2.57 -10.93 1.27
C LEU A 147 -2.56 -12.44 1.59
N VAL A 148 -1.38 -13.04 1.76
CA VAL A 148 -1.24 -14.44 2.17
C VAL A 148 -1.89 -14.68 3.53
N ALA A 149 -1.66 -13.81 4.51
CA ALA A 149 -2.27 -13.93 5.83
C ALA A 149 -3.82 -13.86 5.78
N LEU A 150 -4.39 -12.98 4.95
CA LEU A 150 -5.84 -12.89 4.73
C LEU A 150 -6.40 -14.11 4.00
N CYS A 151 -5.68 -14.68 3.02
CA CYS A 151 -6.06 -15.94 2.40
C CYS A 151 -6.08 -17.09 3.43
N LEU A 152 -5.07 -17.16 4.31
CA LEU A 152 -5.06 -18.15 5.40
C LEU A 152 -6.28 -17.98 6.31
N THR A 153 -6.60 -16.75 6.72
CA THR A 153 -7.80 -16.45 7.52
C THR A 153 -9.10 -16.98 6.90
N LEU A 154 -9.24 -16.99 5.58
CA LEU A 154 -10.44 -17.52 4.90
C LEU A 154 -10.50 -19.06 4.87
N THR A 155 -9.36 -19.73 4.98
CA THR A 155 -9.24 -21.20 4.85
C THR A 155 -9.27 -21.94 6.18
N GLN A 156 -9.10 -21.23 7.29
CA GLN A 156 -9.35 -21.74 8.64
C GLN A 156 -10.84 -21.66 8.95
#